data_AF-A0A1T4NXC0-F1
#
_entry.id   AF-A0A1T4NXC0-F1
#
_cell.length_a   1.000
_cell.length_b   1.000
_cell.length_c   1.000
_cell.angle_alpha   90.00
_cell.angle_beta   90.00
_cell.angle_gamma   90.00
#
_symmetry.space_group_name_H-M   'P 1'
#
loop_
_entity.id
_entity.type
_entity.pdbx_description
1 polymer ?
#
loop_
_entity_poly.entity_id
_entity_poly.type
_entity_poly.pdbx_seq_one_letter_code
_entity_poly.pdbx_strand_id
1 'polypeptide(L)' 'MIDRIKEHEVKKGETLWDIARKHDIDIDTLIGANDINNMNRIRPGDLLKILPVKGMLYKILYLFSNL' A
#
# COMPACT_ATOMS: atom_id res chain seq x y z
N MET A 1 -11.97 -1.76 17.14
CA MET A 1 -11.11 -2.77 16.51
C MET A 1 -9.93 -2.02 15.91
N ILE A 2 -8.69 -2.32 16.27
CA ILE A 2 -7.52 -1.66 15.65
C ILE A 2 -7.20 -2.45 14.39
N ASP A 3 -7.57 -1.91 13.23
CA ASP A 3 -7.18 -2.49 11.97
C ASP A 3 -5.68 -2.28 11.76
N ARG A 4 -4.94 -3.38 11.54
CA ARG A 4 -3.48 -3.39 11.41
C ARG A 4 -3.10 -3.44 9.93
N ILE A 5 -1.91 -2.97 9.62
CA ILE A 5 -1.28 -3.18 8.30
C ILE A 5 -1.18 -4.68 8.05
N LYS A 6 -1.61 -5.12 6.87
CA LYS A 6 -1.52 -6.51 6.41
C LYS A 6 -0.48 -6.62 5.29
N GLU A 7 -0.10 -7.85 4.97
CA GLU A 7 0.73 -8.15 3.81
C GLU A 7 -0.09 -8.94 2.78
N HIS A 8 0.12 -8.64 1.51
CA HIS A 8 -0.41 -9.40 0.38
C HIS A 8 0.75 -9.86 -0.49
N GLU A 9 0.88 -11.17 -0.68
CA GLU A 9 1.81 -11.75 -1.64
C GLU A 9 1.21 -11.67 -3.05
N VAL A 10 1.92 -11.01 -3.97
CA VAL A 10 1.51 -10.85 -5.36
C VAL A 10 1.44 -12.22 -6.03
N LYS A 11 0.29 -12.54 -6.64
CA LYS A 11 0.08 -13.78 -7.38
C LYS A 11 0.35 -13.59 -8.87
N LYS A 12 0.64 -14.69 -9.56
CA LYS A 12 0.84 -14.69 -11.01
C LYS A 12 -0.39 -14.12 -11.73
N GLY A 13 -0.18 -13.03 -12.47
CA GLY A 13 -1.21 -12.35 -13.25
C GLY A 13 -1.97 -11.26 -12.49
N GLU A 14 -1.72 -11.05 -11.19
CA GLU A 14 -2.29 -9.90 -10.48
C GLU A 14 -1.60 -8.60 -10.91
N THR A 15 -2.40 -7.55 -11.09
CA THR A 15 -1.95 -6.17 -11.22
C THR A 15 -2.16 -5.41 -9.91
N LEU A 16 -1.53 -4.23 -9.76
CA LEU A 16 -1.81 -3.34 -8.62
C LEU A 16 -3.29 -2.96 -8.51
N TRP A 17 -3.99 -2.82 -9.64
CA TRP A 17 -5.43 -2.55 -9.67
C TRP A 17 -6.24 -3.69 -9.07
N ASP A 18 -5.91 -4.94 -9.41
CA ASP A 18 -6.60 -6.12 -8.86
C ASP A 18 -6.41 -6.20 -7.35
N ILE A 19 -5.19 -5.95 -6.87
CA ILE A 19 -4.83 -5.99 -5.46
C ILE A 19 -5.53 -4.87 -4.69
N ALA A 20 -5.48 -3.63 -5.17
CA ALA A 20 -6.13 -2.49 -4.55
C ALA A 20 -7.65 -2.71 -4.43
N ARG A 21 -8.29 -3.17 -5.52
CA ARG A 21 -9.72 -3.50 -5.54
C ARG A 21 -10.07 -4.62 -4.56
N LYS A 22 -9.25 -5.67 -4.49
CA LYS A 22 -9.47 -6.82 -3.59
C LYS A 22 -9.47 -6.42 -2.12
N HIS A 23 -8.65 -5.45 -1.74
CA HIS A 23 -8.53 -4.96 -0.38
C HIS A 23 -9.36 -3.70 -0.10
N ASP A 24 -10.18 -3.27 -1.07
CA ASP A 24 -10.97 -2.04 -1.00
C ASP A 24 -10.13 -0.83 -0.58
N ILE A 25 -8.99 -0.61 -1.26
CA ILE A 25 -8.14 0.57 -1.10
C ILE A 25 -7.89 1.24 -2.46
N ASP A 26 -7.49 2.51 -2.44
CA ASP A 26 -7.09 3.21 -3.65
C ASP A 26 -5.73 2.69 -4.14
N ILE A 27 -5.54 2.67 -5.46
CA ILE A 27 -4.25 2.27 -6.04
C ILE A 27 -3.11 3.18 -5.56
N ASP A 28 -3.38 4.48 -5.38
CA ASP A 28 -2.41 5.45 -4.88
C ASP A 28 -2.03 5.18 -3.42
N THR A 29 -2.97 4.69 -2.60
CA THR A 29 -2.69 4.21 -1.24
C THR A 29 -1.73 3.04 -1.27
N LEU A 30 -1.98 2.06 -2.14
CA LEU A 30 -1.11 0.88 -2.30
C LEU A 30 0.28 1.27 -2.79
N ILE A 31 0.37 2.17 -3.76
CA ILE A 31 1.63 2.68 -4.31
C ILE A 31 2.43 3.41 -3.24
N GLY A 32 1.81 4.37 -2.55
CA GLY A 32 2.47 5.18 -1.53
C GLY A 32 2.90 4.37 -0.31
N ALA A 33 2.13 3.34 0.08
CA ALA A 33 2.50 2.47 1.21
C ALA A 33 3.71 1.58 0.94
N ASN A 34 4.06 1.37 -0.33
CA ASN A 34 5.08 0.44 -0.79
C ASN A 34 6.19 1.10 -1.63
N ASP A 35 6.23 2.43 -1.69
CA ASP A 35 7.21 3.21 -2.44
C ASP A 35 7.37 2.75 -3.92
N ILE A 36 6.24 2.40 -4.56
CA ILE A 36 6.23 1.82 -5.91
C ILE A 36 6.37 2.92 -6.96
N ASN A 37 7.61 3.14 -7.41
CA ASN A 37 7.90 4.16 -8.43
C ASN A 37 7.69 3.69 -9.88
N ASN A 38 7.52 2.37 -10.10
CA ASN A 38 7.26 1.81 -11.42
C ASN A 38 6.35 0.57 -11.28
N MET A 39 5.12 0.70 -11.77
CA MET A 39 4.08 -0.35 -11.67
C MET A 39 4.46 -1.63 -12.42
N ASN A 40 5.31 -1.56 -13.45
CA ASN A 40 5.74 -2.72 -14.22
C ASN A 40 6.80 -3.58 -13.49
N ARG A 41 7.22 -3.19 -12.28
CA ARG A 41 8.24 -3.91 -11.51
C ARG A 41 7.70 -4.90 -10.49
N ILE A 42 6.39 -4.91 -10.22
CA ILE A 42 5.82 -5.91 -9.31
C ILE A 42 5.85 -7.30 -9.95
N ARG A 43 6.20 -8.31 -9.15
CA ARG A 43 6.39 -9.70 -9.60
C ARG A 43 5.68 -10.66 -8.66
N PRO A 44 5.28 -11.83 -9.16
CA PRO A 44 4.76 -12.88 -8.29
C PRO A 44 5.75 -13.22 -7.17
N GLY A 45 5.24 -13.29 -5.93
CA GLY A 45 6.03 -13.50 -4.71
C GLY A 45 6.43 -12.22 -3.98
N ASP A 46 6.24 -11.03 -4.57
CA ASP A 46 6.48 -9.77 -3.86
C ASP A 46 5.47 -9.60 -2.72
N LEU A 47 5.92 -9.08 -1.58
CA LEU A 47 5.06 -8.76 -0.43
C LEU A 47 4.72 -7.27 -0.42
N LEU A 48 3.44 -6.95 -0.54
CA LEU A 48 2.93 -5.59 -0.49
C LEU A 48 2.20 -5.32 0.83
N LYS A 49 2.50 -4.18 1.46
CA LYS A 49 1.79 -3.64 2.61
C LYS A 49 0.41 -3.13 2.18
N ILE A 50 -0.62 -3.58 2.88
CA ILE A 50 -2.00 -3.17 2.72
C ILE A 50 -2.40 -2.36 3.95
N LEU A 51 -2.70 -1.07 3.75
CA LEU A 51 -3.16 -0.20 4.83
C LEU A 51 -4.64 -0.47 5.14
N PRO A 52 -5.07 -0.29 6.40
CA PRO A 52 -6.45 -0.48 6.81
C PRO A 52 -7.38 0.69 6.43
N VAL A 53 -6.86 1.73 5.78
CA VAL A 53 -7.56 2.98 5.46
C VAL A 53 -7.33 3.35 4.00
N LYS A 54 -8.34 3.98 3.40
CA LYS A 54 -8.26 4.63 2.09
C LYS A 54 -7.55 5.98 2.20
N GLY A 55 -6.97 6.46 1.09
CA GLY A 55 -6.26 7.74 1.02
C GLY A 55 -4.74 7.65 1.13
N MET A 56 -4.04 8.78 0.93
CA MET A 56 -2.58 8.82 0.96
C MET A 56 -2.02 8.93 2.38
N LEU A 57 -1.00 8.14 2.69
CA LEU A 57 -0.22 8.26 3.93
C LEU A 57 0.64 9.53 3.87
N TYR A 58 0.11 10.67 4.28
CA TYR A 58 0.92 11.86 4.52
C TYR A 58 1.54 11.77 5.92
N LYS A 59 2.78 11.29 6.01
CA LYS A 59 3.57 11.42 7.23
C LYS A 59 3.93 12.91 7.37
N ILE A 60 3.19 13.66 8.20
CA ILE A 60 3.54 15.04 8.54
C ILE A 60 4.89 15.00 9.30
N LEU A 61 6.01 15.12 8.59
CA LEU A 61 7.36 15.11 9.16
C LEU A 61 7.68 16.39 9.99
N TYR A 62 6.70 17.27 10.23
CA TYR A 62 6.96 18.61 10.78
C TYR A 62 6.30 18.97 12.12
N LEU A 63 5.55 18.09 12.80
CA LEU A 63 4.79 18.53 14.00
C LEU A 63 5.17 17.90 15.35
N PHE A 64 6.23 17.09 15.43
CA PHE A 64 6.70 16.57 16.73
C PHE A 64 8.20 16.79 16.99
N SER A 65 8.82 17.80 16.36
CA SER A 65 10.17 18.26 16.73
C SER A 65 10.13 19.46 17.70
N ASN A 66 9.06 19.59 18.49
CA ASN A 66 9.01 20.53 19.62
C ASN A 66 8.03 20.03 20.69
N LEU A 67 8.37 18.92 21.35
CA LEU A 67 8.02 18.72 22.75
C LEU A 67 9.22 18.13 23.50
#